data_AF-A0A496NC50-F1
#
_entry.id   AF-A0A496NC50-F1
#
_cell.length_a   1.000
_cell.length_b   1.000
_cell.length_c   1.000
_cell.angle_alpha   90.00
_cell.angle_beta   90.00
_cell.angle_gamma   90.00
#
_symmetry.space_group_name_H-M   'P 1'
#
loop_
_entity.id
_entity.type
_entity.pdbx_description
1 polymer ?
#
loop_
_entity_poly.entity_id
_entity_poly.type
_entity_poly.pdbx_seq_one_letter_code
_entity_poly.pdbx_strand_id
1 'polypeptide(L)'
;MNKRQSSVNAQVSYMYISAIGGIETKLATDILGHSNGQTVSLAHRSKFELLDNKLTVYPKAGITWHSKKYNDYYYGISDKESLQSGIHSYDAKAGFSPFVAVSGKYMFTDKIGSFANVRHDWLSSSQKNSPMTDGKTETSFNVGLTYDF
;
A
#
# COMPACT_ATOMS: atom_id res chain seq x y z
N MET A 1 -5.62 20.96 14.81
CA MET A 1 -5.62 19.89 13.78
C MET A 1 -6.22 18.64 14.37
N ASN A 2 -7.12 17.96 13.66
CA ASN A 2 -7.75 16.74 14.18
C ASN A 2 -6.79 15.55 14.06
N LYS A 3 -6.78 14.67 15.07
CA LYS A 3 -6.05 13.40 14.98
C LYS A 3 -6.78 12.46 14.03
N ARG A 4 -6.04 11.89 13.08
CA ARG A 4 -6.55 10.82 12.22
C ARG A 4 -6.68 9.54 13.01
N GLN A 5 -7.79 8.84 12.80
CA GLN A 5 -8.12 7.61 13.48
C GLN A 5 -7.63 6.43 12.66
N SER A 6 -7.31 5.33 13.34
CA SER A 6 -6.96 4.08 12.67
C SER A 6 -8.17 3.55 11.90
N SER A 7 -7.97 3.22 10.62
CA SER A 7 -8.99 2.60 9.78
C SER A 7 -8.82 1.08 9.75
N VAL A 8 -9.95 0.37 9.62
CA VAL A 8 -9.97 -1.04 9.22
C VAL A 8 -10.49 -1.09 7.80
N ASN A 9 -9.81 -1.87 6.95
CA ASN A 9 -10.15 -2.00 5.53
C ASN A 9 -10.64 -3.42 5.23
N ALA A 10 -11.69 -3.53 4.43
CA ALA A 10 -12.00 -4.77 3.73
C ALA A 10 -11.23 -4.80 2.40
N GLN A 11 -10.62 -5.94 2.06
CA GLN A 11 -9.87 -6.12 0.82
C GLN A 11 -10.31 -7.38 0.07
N VAL A 12 -10.46 -7.27 -1.25
CA VAL A 12 -10.62 -8.38 -2.18
C VAL A 12 -9.43 -8.39 -3.14
N SER A 13 -8.88 -9.57 -3.41
CA SER A 13 -7.74 -9.75 -4.31
C SER A 13 -7.97 -10.88 -5.31
N TYR A 14 -7.54 -10.67 -6.55
CA TYR A 14 -7.51 -11.68 -7.60
C TYR A 14 -6.11 -11.77 -8.22
N MET A 15 -5.64 -12.99 -8.48
CA MET A 15 -4.34 -13.26 -9.09
C MET A 15 -4.54 -14.11 -10.35
N TYR A 16 -4.23 -13.54 -11.51
CA TYR A 16 -4.18 -14.27 -12.77
C TYR A 16 -2.75 -14.73 -13.04
N ILE A 17 -2.52 -16.05 -13.13
CA ILE A 17 -1.19 -16.62 -13.37
C ILE A 17 -1.00 -16.81 -14.88
N SER A 18 0.10 -16.30 -15.41
CA SER A 18 0.50 -16.39 -16.82
C SER A 18 1.94 -16.90 -16.95
N ALA A 19 2.38 -17.18 -18.19
CA ALA A 19 3.75 -17.62 -18.48
C ALA A 19 4.83 -16.60 -18.07
N ILE A 20 4.49 -15.30 -18.02
CA ILE A 20 5.43 -14.24 -17.66
C ILE A 20 5.38 -13.87 -16.16
N GLY A 21 4.49 -14.50 -15.38
CA GLY A 21 4.26 -14.17 -13.97
C GLY A 21 2.78 -14.00 -13.64
N GLY A 22 2.49 -13.53 -12.43
CA GLY A 22 1.14 -13.26 -11.95
C GLY A 22 0.74 -11.80 -12.12
N ILE A 23 -0.49 -11.56 -12.56
CA ILE A 23 -1.14 -10.25 -12.51
C ILE A 23 -2.07 -10.21 -11.31
N GLU A 24 -1.74 -9.35 -10.34
CA GLU A 24 -2.47 -9.14 -9.10
C GLU A 24 -3.36 -7.90 -9.21
N THR A 25 -4.66 -8.07 -8.96
CA THR A 25 -5.61 -6.97 -8.80
C THR A 25 -6.13 -6.97 -7.37
N LYS A 26 -6.12 -5.80 -6.72
CA LYS A 26 -6.63 -5.61 -5.35
C LYS A 26 -7.60 -4.45 -5.27
N LEU A 27 -8.69 -4.65 -4.57
CA LEU A 27 -9.68 -3.62 -4.24
C LEU A 27 -9.75 -3.54 -2.72
N ALA A 28 -9.66 -2.34 -2.15
CA ALA A 28 -9.85 -2.16 -0.71
C ALA A 28 -10.68 -0.92 -0.41
N THR A 29 -11.49 -0.99 0.65
CA THR A 29 -12.31 0.12 1.13
C THR A 29 -12.30 0.17 2.66
N ASP A 30 -12.36 1.38 3.20
CA ASP A 30 -12.50 1.62 4.63
C ASP A 30 -13.91 1.21 5.09
N ILE A 31 -13.97 0.35 6.12
CA ILE A 31 -15.23 -0.18 6.66
C ILE A 31 -15.66 0.49 7.97
N LEU A 32 -14.78 1.25 8.62
CA LEU A 32 -15.13 2.02 9.81
C LEU A 32 -15.76 3.39 9.48
N GLY A 33 -15.78 3.76 8.20
CA GLY A 33 -16.41 4.99 7.72
C GLY A 33 -15.65 6.27 8.06
N HIS A 34 -14.41 6.17 8.56
CA HIS A 34 -13.57 7.31 8.88
C HIS A 34 -13.17 8.10 7.64
N SER A 35 -12.75 7.40 6.58
CA SER A 35 -12.41 8.01 5.29
C SER A 35 -13.47 7.75 4.24
N ASN A 36 -14.17 6.61 4.29
CA ASN A 36 -14.97 6.10 3.17
C ASN A 36 -14.16 6.05 1.85
N GLY A 37 -12.84 5.92 1.99
CA GLY A 37 -11.86 5.90 0.91
C GLY A 37 -11.78 4.52 0.25
N GLN A 38 -11.35 4.51 -1.01
CA GLN A 38 -11.20 3.29 -1.80
C GLN A 38 -9.83 3.29 -2.47
N THR A 39 -9.25 2.10 -2.63
CA THR A 39 -8.02 1.89 -3.38
C THR A 39 -8.19 0.74 -4.37
N VAL A 40 -7.56 0.88 -5.52
CA VAL A 40 -7.50 -0.15 -6.57
C VAL A 40 -6.05 -0.32 -6.96
N SER A 41 -5.50 -1.52 -6.84
CA SER A 41 -4.12 -1.81 -7.23
C SER A 41 -4.08 -2.83 -8.36
N LEU A 42 -3.20 -2.59 -9.33
CA LEU A 42 -2.83 -3.54 -10.38
C LEU A 42 -1.32 -3.73 -10.34
N ALA A 43 -0.85 -4.97 -10.32
CA ALA A 43 0.57 -5.26 -10.23
C ALA A 43 0.97 -6.53 -10.97
N HIS A 44 2.16 -6.50 -11.56
CA HIS A 44 2.85 -7.69 -12.02
C HIS A 44 3.73 -8.24 -10.90
N ARG A 45 3.63 -9.54 -10.65
CA ARG A 45 4.39 -10.28 -9.62
C ARG A 45 5.06 -11.49 -10.25
N SER A 46 6.37 -11.60 -10.10
CA SER A 46 7.11 -12.80 -10.51
C SER A 46 7.40 -13.69 -9.29
N LYS A 47 7.79 -14.94 -9.52
CA LYS A 47 8.15 -15.90 -8.47
C LYS A 47 9.50 -16.52 -8.83
N PHE A 48 10.43 -16.50 -7.89
CA PHE A 48 11.74 -17.14 -8.00
C PHE A 48 11.95 -18.03 -6.79
N GLU A 49 12.26 -19.31 -7.03
CA GLU A 49 12.61 -20.27 -6.00
C GLU A 49 14.13 -20.44 -5.99
N LEU A 50 14.72 -20.37 -4.80
CA LEU A 50 16.16 -20.38 -4.55
C LEU A 50 16.45 -21.31 -3.36
N LEU A 51 17.72 -21.70 -3.20
CA LEU A 51 18.18 -22.52 -2.08
C LEU A 51 17.38 -23.83 -1.94
N ASP A 52 17.24 -24.58 -3.03
CA ASP A 52 16.46 -25.82 -3.07
C ASP A 52 15.03 -25.64 -2.54
N ASN A 53 14.37 -24.58 -3.03
CA ASN A 53 13.00 -24.17 -2.67
C ASN A 53 12.80 -23.71 -1.21
N LYS A 54 13.85 -23.58 -0.41
CA LYS A 54 13.74 -23.01 0.95
C LYS A 54 13.48 -21.52 0.93
N LEU A 55 13.96 -20.80 -0.08
CA LEU A 55 13.73 -19.36 -0.23
C LEU A 55 12.89 -19.10 -1.48
N THR A 56 11.73 -18.47 -1.31
CA THR A 56 10.94 -17.94 -2.44
C THR A 56 10.95 -16.43 -2.41
N VAL A 57 11.32 -15.80 -3.53
CA VAL A 57 11.34 -14.35 -3.70
C VAL A 57 10.28 -13.93 -4.72
N TYR A 58 9.58 -12.85 -4.39
CA TYR A 58 8.48 -12.29 -5.17
C TYR A 58 8.70 -10.81 -5.43
N PRO A 59 9.44 -10.45 -6.50
CA PRO A 59 9.47 -9.07 -6.96
C PRO A 59 8.11 -8.70 -7.55
N LYS A 60 7.70 -7.46 -7.32
CA LYS A 60 6.41 -6.92 -7.74
C LYS A 60 6.58 -5.46 -8.18
N ALA A 61 5.93 -5.10 -9.28
CA ALA A 61 5.82 -3.73 -9.73
C ALA A 61 4.37 -3.45 -10.12
N GLY A 62 3.87 -2.27 -9.79
CA GLY A 62 2.46 -1.96 -10.03
C GLY A 62 2.10 -0.51 -9.80
N ILE A 63 0.80 -0.27 -9.78
CA ILE A 63 0.21 1.04 -9.55
C ILE A 63 -1.00 0.90 -8.64
N THR A 64 -1.16 1.84 -7.72
CA THR A 64 -2.31 1.94 -6.83
C THR A 64 -3.04 3.25 -7.11
N TRP A 65 -4.31 3.16 -7.48
CA TRP A 65 -5.22 4.30 -7.49
C TRP A 65 -5.79 4.53 -6.09
N HIS A 66 -5.86 5.79 -5.69
CA HIS A 66 -6.48 6.26 -4.45
C HIS A 66 -7.63 7.21 -4.79
N SER A 67 -8.80 6.98 -4.19
CA SER A 67 -9.95 7.86 -4.36
C SER A 67 -9.74 9.23 -3.73
N LYS A 68 -10.52 10.24 -4.16
CA LYS A 68 -10.49 11.58 -3.56
C LYS A 68 -10.71 11.51 -2.05
N LYS A 69 -11.72 10.75 -1.61
CA LYS A 69 -12.05 10.56 -0.18
C LYS A 69 -10.88 9.97 0.61
N TYR A 70 -10.17 8.99 0.05
CA TYR A 70 -8.96 8.46 0.67
C TYR A 70 -7.90 9.55 0.80
N ASN A 71 -7.59 10.24 -0.29
CA ASN A 71 -6.55 11.27 -0.29
C ASN A 71 -6.92 12.48 0.57
N ASP A 72 -8.18 12.91 0.63
CA ASP A 72 -8.63 14.01 1.49
C ASP A 72 -8.43 13.66 2.97
N TYR A 73 -8.80 12.44 3.37
CA TYR A 73 -8.59 11.99 4.74
C TYR A 73 -7.08 11.89 5.06
N TYR A 74 -6.33 11.29 4.13
CA TYR A 74 -4.87 11.11 4.01
C TYR A 74 -3.98 12.37 3.97
N TYR A 75 -4.45 13.43 3.33
CA TYR A 75 -3.55 14.47 2.81
C TYR A 75 -4.28 15.81 2.67
N GLY A 76 -5.59 15.86 2.91
CA GLY A 76 -6.34 17.12 2.94
C GLY A 76 -6.15 17.88 4.25
N ILE A 77 -6.38 19.20 4.17
CA ILE A 77 -6.47 20.11 5.32
C ILE A 77 -7.75 20.91 5.16
N SER A 78 -8.69 20.74 6.09
CA SER A 78 -9.96 21.47 6.04
C SER A 78 -9.81 22.95 6.41
N ASP A 79 -10.74 23.80 5.98
CA ASP A 79 -10.69 25.23 6.33
C ASP A 79 -10.71 25.48 7.85
N LYS A 80 -11.43 24.65 8.60
CA LYS A 80 -11.44 24.70 10.07
C LYS A 80 -10.07 24.37 10.66
N GLU A 81 -9.39 23.37 10.10
CA GLU A 81 -8.04 23.02 10.53
C GLU A 81 -7.02 24.07 10.13
N SER A 82 -7.18 24.67 8.95
CA SER A 82 -6.36 25.78 8.48
C SER A 82 -6.44 26.96 9.44
N LEU A 83 -7.65 27.37 9.82
CA LEU A 83 -7.88 28.45 10.79
C LEU A 83 -7.28 28.15 12.18
N GLN A 84 -7.25 26.88 12.59
CA GLN A 84 -6.73 26.48 13.90
C GLN A 84 -5.21 26.24 13.92
N SER A 85 -4.61 25.89 12.78
CA SER A 85 -3.19 25.50 12.68
C SER A 85 -2.32 26.54 11.97
N GLY A 86 -2.92 27.49 11.25
CA GLY A 86 -2.21 28.43 10.38
C GLY A 86 -1.72 27.84 9.06
N ILE A 87 -1.94 26.54 8.80
CA ILE A 87 -1.55 25.86 7.57
C ILE A 87 -2.66 26.06 6.52
N HIS A 88 -2.32 26.43 5.29
CA HIS A 88 -3.33 26.66 4.25
C HIS A 88 -4.17 25.40 3.98
N SER A 89 -5.46 25.60 3.72
CA SER A 89 -6.34 24.49 3.36
C SER A 89 -5.88 23.85 2.06
N TYR A 90 -6.10 22.55 1.96
CA TYR A 90 -5.64 21.74 0.85
C TYR A 90 -6.66 20.67 0.51
N ASP A 91 -7.17 20.72 -0.72
CA ASP A 91 -8.07 19.71 -1.26
C ASP A 91 -7.27 18.66 -2.03
N ALA A 92 -7.21 17.45 -1.46
CA ALA A 92 -6.54 16.36 -2.13
C ALA A 92 -7.47 15.75 -3.20
N LYS A 93 -6.94 15.50 -4.38
CA LYS A 93 -7.63 14.87 -5.51
C LYS A 93 -7.37 13.37 -5.52
N ALA A 94 -8.16 12.62 -6.28
CA ALA A 94 -7.82 11.23 -6.59
C ALA A 94 -6.47 11.16 -7.34
N GLY A 95 -5.76 10.04 -7.24
CA GLY A 95 -4.44 9.94 -7.85
C GLY A 95 -3.92 8.51 -7.96
N PHE A 96 -2.93 8.33 -8.83
CA PHE A 96 -2.23 7.07 -9.00
C PHE A 96 -0.82 7.16 -8.42
N SER A 97 -0.44 6.13 -7.69
CA SER A 97 0.87 5.98 -7.04
C SER A 97 1.52 4.70 -7.57
N PRO A 98 2.51 4.81 -8.47
CA PRO A 98 3.33 3.68 -8.87
C PRO A 98 4.09 3.12 -7.67
N PHE A 99 4.44 1.84 -7.71
CA PHE A 99 5.23 1.22 -6.67
C PHE A 99 6.07 0.05 -7.18
N VAL A 100 7.12 -0.25 -6.44
CA VAL A 100 7.87 -1.50 -6.50
C VAL A 100 7.89 -2.16 -5.14
N ALA A 101 7.90 -3.48 -5.10
CA ALA A 101 7.99 -4.25 -3.87
C ALA A 101 8.77 -5.54 -4.10
N VAL A 102 9.41 -6.02 -3.04
CA VAL A 102 10.03 -7.35 -3.01
C VAL A 102 9.58 -8.02 -1.73
N SER A 103 9.03 -9.22 -1.85
CA SER A 103 8.70 -10.08 -0.71
C SER A 103 9.54 -11.36 -0.76
N GLY A 104 10.06 -11.82 0.37
CA GLY A 104 10.72 -13.11 0.52
C GLY A 104 10.02 -13.97 1.55
N LYS A 105 9.91 -15.28 1.31
CA LYS A 105 9.50 -16.31 2.28
C LYS A 105 10.63 -17.33 2.40
N TYR A 106 11.13 -17.55 3.62
CA TYR A 106 12.15 -18.56 3.92
C TYR A 106 11.57 -19.63 4.84
N MET A 107 11.64 -20.89 4.42
CA MET A 107 11.18 -22.04 5.21
C MET A 107 12.36 -22.64 5.99
N PHE A 108 12.26 -22.64 7.32
CA PHE A 108 13.23 -23.29 8.21
C PHE A 108 12.98 -24.79 8.28
N THR A 109 11.70 -25.17 8.28
CA THR A 109 11.20 -26.55 8.23
C THR A 109 10.02 -26.61 7.26
N ASP A 110 9.42 -27.78 7.07
CA ASP A 110 8.22 -27.93 6.21
C ASP A 110 6.99 -27.17 6.74
N LYS A 111 7.03 -26.72 8.01
CA LYS A 111 5.90 -26.03 8.67
C LYS A 111 6.22 -24.61 9.13
N ILE A 112 7.47 -24.32 9.49
CA ILE A 112 7.84 -23.05 10.09
C ILE A 112 8.67 -22.26 9.09
N GLY A 113 8.24 -21.01 8.85
CA GLY A 113 8.95 -20.08 7.99
C GLY A 113 9.00 -18.67 8.57
N SER A 114 9.70 -17.82 7.85
CA SER A 114 9.68 -16.38 8.02
C SER A 114 9.37 -15.72 6.69
N PHE A 115 8.87 -14.50 6.75
CA PHE A 115 8.70 -13.66 5.58
C PHE A 115 9.15 -12.24 5.85
N ALA A 116 9.60 -11.57 4.80
CA ALA A 116 9.93 -10.16 4.81
C ALA A 116 9.38 -9.51 3.54
N ASN A 117 8.92 -8.28 3.64
CA ASN A 117 8.39 -7.51 2.53
C ASN A 117 8.87 -6.07 2.62
N VAL A 118 9.46 -5.57 1.55
CA VAL A 118 9.80 -4.15 1.37
C VAL A 118 8.95 -3.63 0.22
N ARG A 119 8.33 -2.45 0.37
CA ARG A 119 7.61 -1.75 -0.69
C ARG A 119 8.04 -0.29 -0.71
N HIS A 120 8.22 0.24 -1.91
CA HIS A 120 8.53 1.63 -2.18
C HIS A 120 7.47 2.21 -3.12
N ASP A 121 6.81 3.28 -2.69
CA ASP A 121 5.74 3.97 -3.39
C ASP A 121 6.22 5.35 -3.84
N TRP A 122 5.90 5.72 -5.08
CA TRP A 122 5.99 7.10 -5.55
C TRP A 122 4.63 7.76 -5.36
N LEU A 123 4.59 8.78 -4.51
CA LEU A 123 3.35 9.45 -4.14
C LEU A 123 2.75 10.19 -5.34
N SER A 124 1.44 10.08 -5.49
CA SER A 124 0.69 10.81 -6.52
C SER A 124 0.88 12.32 -6.38
N SER A 125 0.61 13.08 -7.44
CA SER A 125 0.70 14.54 -7.40
C SER A 125 -0.16 15.16 -6.30
N SER A 126 -1.31 14.56 -5.99
CA SER A 126 -2.16 15.02 -4.89
C SER A 126 -1.60 14.73 -3.50
N GLN A 127 -0.76 13.72 -3.35
CA GLN A 127 -0.19 13.34 -2.06
C GLN A 127 1.09 14.14 -1.80
N LYS A 128 1.98 14.23 -2.80
CA LYS A 128 3.27 14.95 -2.67
C LYS A 128 3.15 16.48 -2.58
N ASN A 129 2.03 17.05 -3.03
CA ASN A 129 1.77 18.49 -2.96
C ASN A 129 0.99 18.90 -1.71
N SER A 130 0.62 17.94 -0.85
CA SER A 130 -0.05 18.24 0.40
C SER A 130 0.95 18.81 1.42
N PRO A 131 0.57 19.85 2.19
CA PRO A 131 1.37 20.33 3.32
C PRO A 131 1.58 19.29 4.44
N MET A 132 0.83 18.18 4.41
CA MET A 132 0.96 17.05 5.33
C MET A 132 2.11 16.09 4.95
N THR A 133 2.78 16.32 3.83
CA THR A 133 3.76 15.40 3.26
C THR A 133 5.13 16.06 3.14
N ASP A 134 6.12 15.51 3.82
CA ASP A 134 7.52 16.01 3.74
C ASP A 134 8.33 15.38 2.59
N GLY A 135 7.75 14.45 1.85
CA GLY A 135 8.44 13.63 0.86
C GLY A 135 7.66 13.36 -0.43
N LYS A 136 8.36 12.83 -1.44
CA LYS A 136 7.77 12.43 -2.73
C LYS A 136 7.55 10.91 -2.83
N THR A 137 8.05 10.17 -1.86
CA THR A 137 8.05 8.70 -1.82
C THR A 137 7.80 8.21 -0.41
N GLU A 138 7.26 7.00 -0.30
CA GLU A 138 7.05 6.31 0.97
C GLU A 138 7.67 4.91 0.87
N THR A 139 8.34 4.45 1.94
CA THR A 139 8.89 3.10 2.00
C THR A 139 8.33 2.39 3.22
N SER A 140 7.77 1.21 3.01
CA SER A 140 7.23 0.37 4.07
C SER A 140 7.95 -0.98 4.12
N PHE A 141 8.11 -1.50 5.34
CA PHE A 141 8.71 -2.79 5.60
C PHE A 141 7.81 -3.60 6.55
N ASN A 142 7.68 -4.89 6.29
CA ASN A 142 6.99 -5.83 7.17
C ASN A 142 7.75 -7.15 7.23
N VAL A 143 7.86 -7.73 8.41
CA VAL A 143 8.54 -9.01 8.66
C VAL A 143 7.71 -9.82 9.66
N GLY A 144 7.76 -11.14 9.55
CA GLY A 144 7.07 -12.01 10.48
C GLY A 144 7.44 -13.48 10.33
N LEU A 145 6.82 -14.31 11.18
CA LEU A 145 6.92 -15.76 11.12
C LEU A 145 5.62 -16.35 10.56
N THR A 146 5.73 -17.47 9.85
CA THR A 146 4.59 -18.23 9.32
C THR A 146 4.61 -19.65 9.86
N TYR A 147 3.43 -20.20 10.12
CA TYR A 147 3.24 -21.61 10.43
C TYR A 147 2.20 -22.19 9.48
N ASP A 148 2.59 -23.20 8.70
CA ASP A 148 1.73 -23.92 7.77
C ASP A 148 1.21 -25.20 8.48
N PHE A 149 -0.13 -25.33 8.59
CA PHE A 149 -0.82 -26.39 9.34
C PHE A 149 -0.85 -27.74 8.61
#